data_AF-A0AAU8D153-F1
#
_entry.id   AF-A0AAU8D153-F1
#
_cell.length_a   1.000
_cell.length_b   1.000
_cell.length_c   1.000
_cell.angle_alpha   90.00
_cell.angle_beta   90.00
_cell.angle_gamma   90.00
#
_symmetry.space_group_name_H-M   'P 1'
#
loop_
_entity.id
_entity.type
_entity.pdbx_description
1 polymer ?
#
loop_
_entity_poly.entity_id
_entity_poly.type
_entity_poly.pdbx_seq_one_letter_code
_entity_poly.pdbx_strand_id
1 'polypeptide(L)'
;MVEQPIATGSPSMRIASARETIAEPDDVTTVTSSPRPHGKALTVSEFGNKCESLIKSKRTWEKKTAQDVRVVVETFVGILAEHGVSDASEIEQFHVGRLREHFDEIPARYGQSARMRQLSPRQLRDAASKLVDVAKQRNQPPPQIGLGVNTIRKHLGNLAEFFRYLRGQGYALRELTLEGLRS
;
A
#
# COMPACT_ATOMS: atom_id res chain seq x y z
N MET A 1 -81.37 -13.54 -26.54
CA MET A 1 -81.64 -14.10 -27.87
C MET A 1 -80.32 -14.08 -28.61
N VAL A 2 -79.65 -15.16 -29.02
CA VAL A 2 -79.95 -16.59 -29.10
C VAL A 2 -78.58 -17.31 -29.14
N GLU A 3 -78.54 -18.50 -28.54
CA GLU A 3 -77.66 -19.68 -28.64
C GLU A 3 -76.24 -19.67 -29.26
N GLN A 4 -75.40 -20.51 -28.63
CA GLN A 4 -74.10 -21.07 -29.08
C GLN A 4 -74.25 -22.02 -30.29
N PRO A 5 -73.18 -22.62 -30.89
CA PRO A 5 -72.47 -23.75 -30.26
C PRO A 5 -70.93 -23.87 -30.52
N ILE A 6 -70.24 -24.21 -29.43
CA ILE A 6 -69.20 -25.24 -29.22
C ILE A 6 -68.83 -26.21 -30.37
N ALA A 7 -67.52 -26.39 -30.60
CA ALA A 7 -66.84 -27.68 -30.81
C ALA A 7 -65.31 -27.53 -30.62
N THR A 8 -64.74 -27.84 -29.45
CA THR A 8 -64.11 -29.11 -29.03
C THR A 8 -62.81 -29.46 -29.78
N GLY A 9 -61.67 -29.44 -29.08
CA GLY A 9 -60.39 -29.93 -29.61
C GLY A 9 -59.17 -29.65 -28.73
N SER A 10 -59.07 -30.30 -27.57
CA SER A 10 -57.83 -30.56 -26.82
C SER A 10 -58.00 -31.94 -26.17
N PRO A 11 -56.94 -32.69 -25.79
CA PRO A 11 -55.56 -32.25 -25.54
C PRO A 11 -54.48 -33.19 -26.11
N SER A 12 -53.21 -32.77 -26.09
CA SER A 12 -52.14 -33.72 -25.84
C SER A 12 -51.05 -33.06 -25.01
N MET A 13 -51.17 -33.24 -23.70
CA MET A 13 -50.08 -33.13 -22.74
C MET A 13 -48.91 -34.03 -23.18
N ARG A 14 -47.72 -33.47 -23.30
CA ARG A 14 -46.49 -34.14 -22.89
C ARG A 14 -45.85 -33.27 -21.82
N ILE A 15 -45.95 -33.77 -20.60
CA ILE A 15 -45.25 -33.26 -19.41
C ILE A 15 -43.88 -33.95 -19.35
N ALA A 16 -42.94 -33.28 -18.69
CA ALA A 16 -41.60 -33.71 -18.29
C ALA A 16 -40.48 -33.38 -19.31
N SER A 17 -39.66 -32.38 -19.02
CA SER A 17 -38.63 -32.52 -17.99
C SER A 17 -37.89 -31.19 -17.83
N ALA A 18 -37.92 -30.65 -16.61
CA ALA A 18 -37.06 -29.56 -16.20
C ALA A 18 -35.59 -29.96 -16.36
N ARG A 19 -34.82 -29.12 -17.05
CA ARG A 19 -33.43 -28.81 -16.69
C ARG A 19 -33.24 -27.32 -16.91
N GLU A 20 -33.49 -26.62 -15.82
CA GLU A 20 -32.99 -25.30 -15.52
C GLU A 20 -31.46 -25.33 -15.71
N THR A 21 -30.99 -24.87 -16.87
CA THR A 21 -29.58 -24.51 -17.03
C THR A 21 -29.39 -23.23 -16.26
N ILE A 22 -29.03 -23.38 -14.99
CA ILE A 22 -28.40 -22.33 -14.19
C ILE A 22 -27.13 -21.94 -14.97
N ALA A 23 -27.21 -20.83 -15.70
CA ALA A 23 -26.02 -20.16 -16.17
C ALA A 23 -25.37 -19.56 -14.92
N GLU A 24 -24.29 -20.19 -14.46
CA GLU A 24 -23.38 -19.60 -13.49
C GLU A 24 -22.92 -18.24 -14.05
N PRO A 25 -23.03 -17.13 -13.29
CA PRO A 25 -22.29 -15.94 -13.64
C PRO A 25 -20.83 -16.19 -13.28
N ASP A 26 -20.05 -16.64 -14.26
CA ASP A 26 -18.60 -16.43 -14.29
C ASP A 26 -18.32 -14.92 -14.42
N ASP A 27 -18.68 -14.15 -13.40
CA ASP A 27 -18.12 -12.82 -13.18
C ASP A 27 -16.79 -13.01 -12.45
N VAL A 28 -15.81 -13.55 -13.18
CA VAL A 28 -14.41 -13.38 -12.82
C VAL A 28 -14.13 -11.89 -12.96
N THR A 29 -14.32 -11.16 -11.86
CA THR A 29 -13.87 -9.79 -11.69
C THR A 29 -12.37 -9.76 -12.00
N THR A 30 -12.06 -9.48 -13.25
CA THR A 30 -10.69 -9.30 -13.70
C THR A 30 -10.30 -7.95 -13.13
N VAL A 31 -9.65 -7.96 -11.96
CA VAL A 31 -9.11 -6.76 -11.33
C VAL A 31 -8.24 -6.10 -12.38
N THR A 32 -8.75 -5.02 -12.98
CA THR A 32 -8.09 -4.34 -14.09
C THR A 32 -6.93 -3.58 -13.48
N SER A 33 -5.79 -4.25 -13.34
CA SER A 33 -4.56 -3.61 -12.88
C SER A 33 -4.23 -2.47 -13.84
N SER A 34 -3.94 -1.30 -13.27
CA SER A 34 -3.58 -0.14 -14.09
C SER A 34 -2.38 -0.48 -14.98
N PRO A 35 -2.33 0.00 -16.23
CA PRO A 35 -1.23 -0.31 -17.15
C PRO A 35 0.13 -0.06 -16.51
N ARG A 36 1.06 -1.02 -16.62
CA ARG A 36 2.41 -0.87 -16.04
C ARG A 36 3.11 0.37 -16.63
N PRO A 37 3.77 1.20 -15.81
CA PRO A 37 4.53 2.35 -16.31
C PRO A 37 5.66 1.90 -17.24
N HIS A 38 5.96 2.71 -18.25
CA HIS A 38 7.11 2.48 -19.13
C HIS A 38 8.43 2.76 -18.40
N GLY A 39 9.49 2.00 -18.73
CA GLY A 39 10.84 2.23 -18.23
C GLY A 39 11.59 0.92 -17.95
N LYS A 40 12.79 1.05 -17.40
CA LYS A 40 13.61 -0.08 -16.95
C LYS A 40 13.01 -0.70 -15.68
N ALA A 41 12.89 -2.03 -15.64
CA ALA A 41 12.50 -2.76 -14.43
C ALA A 41 13.47 -2.50 -13.27
N LEU A 42 12.95 -2.52 -12.04
CA LEU A 42 13.72 -2.27 -10.82
C LEU A 42 13.07 -3.04 -9.67
N THR A 43 13.78 -4.01 -9.13
CA THR A 43 13.25 -4.76 -7.99
C THR A 43 13.28 -3.91 -6.73
N VAL A 44 12.30 -4.09 -5.85
CA VAL A 44 12.23 -3.38 -4.56
C VAL A 44 13.47 -3.64 -3.71
N SER A 45 14.08 -4.84 -3.83
CA SER A 45 15.35 -5.18 -3.16
C SER A 45 16.53 -4.29 -3.57
N GLU A 46 16.50 -3.68 -4.76
CA GLU A 46 17.54 -2.77 -5.24
C GLU A 46 17.39 -1.34 -4.71
N PHE A 47 16.28 -1.00 -4.04
CA PHE A 47 15.99 0.36 -3.60
C PHE A 47 17.05 0.91 -2.65
N GLY A 48 17.60 0.08 -1.75
CA GLY A 48 18.69 0.48 -0.86
C GLY A 48 19.94 0.94 -1.64
N ASN A 49 20.32 0.18 -2.69
CA ASN A 49 21.46 0.54 -3.54
C ASN A 49 21.20 1.83 -4.33
N LYS A 50 19.97 2.03 -4.82
CA LYS A 50 19.58 3.29 -5.50
C LYS A 50 19.53 4.46 -4.53
N CYS A 51 19.12 4.24 -3.29
CA CYS A 51 19.12 5.25 -2.23
C CYS A 51 20.56 5.71 -1.95
N GLU A 52 21.52 4.78 -1.81
CA GLU A 52 22.93 5.16 -1.67
C GLU A 52 23.47 5.90 -2.90
N SER A 53 23.03 5.52 -4.11
CA SER A 53 23.42 6.21 -5.34
C SER A 53 22.89 7.65 -5.38
N LEU A 54 21.65 7.88 -4.96
CA LEU A 54 21.07 9.21 -4.77
C LEU A 54 21.87 10.03 -3.76
N ILE A 55 22.14 9.48 -2.57
CA ILE A 55 22.89 10.15 -1.51
C ILE A 55 24.28 10.56 -2.00
N LYS A 56 24.99 9.67 -2.71
CA LYS A 56 26.31 9.96 -3.30
C LYS A 56 26.25 11.08 -4.34
N SER A 57 25.17 11.16 -5.12
CA SER A 57 24.98 12.24 -6.10
C SER A 57 24.71 13.61 -5.47
N LYS A 58 24.13 13.64 -4.26
CA LYS A 58 23.74 14.87 -3.55
C LYS A 58 24.82 15.34 -2.58
N ARG A 59 25.91 15.89 -3.13
CA ARG A 59 27.08 16.34 -2.35
C ARG A 59 26.78 17.42 -1.29
N THR A 60 25.67 18.14 -1.43
CA THR A 60 25.25 19.20 -0.51
C THR A 60 24.44 18.69 0.69
N TRP A 61 24.07 17.41 0.71
CA TRP A 61 23.28 16.87 1.81
C TRP A 61 24.12 16.68 3.07
N GLU A 62 23.61 17.21 4.16
CA GLU A 62 24.11 16.88 5.50
C GLU A 62 23.88 15.40 5.80
N LYS A 63 24.74 14.85 6.68
CA LYS A 63 24.65 13.46 7.14
C LYS A 63 23.26 13.11 7.68
N LYS A 64 22.60 14.05 8.37
CA LYS A 64 21.26 13.87 8.92
C LYS A 64 20.21 13.69 7.83
N THR A 65 20.26 14.52 6.78
CA THR A 65 19.35 14.40 5.63
C THR A 65 19.55 13.07 4.91
N ALA A 66 20.80 12.66 4.66
CA ALA A 66 21.10 11.36 4.07
C ALA A 66 20.53 10.20 4.92
N GLN A 67 20.66 10.28 6.26
CA GLN A 67 20.09 9.29 7.15
C GLN A 67 18.56 9.26 7.10
N ASP A 68 17.91 10.42 7.08
CA ASP A 68 16.44 10.49 7.02
C ASP A 68 15.88 9.92 5.70
N VAL A 69 16.65 10.03 4.61
CA VAL A 69 16.31 9.40 3.32
C VAL A 69 16.44 7.88 3.40
N ARG A 70 17.52 7.35 3.98
CA ARG A 70 17.69 5.90 4.20
C ARG A 70 16.53 5.31 4.99
N VAL A 71 16.22 5.93 6.13
CA VAL A 71 15.16 5.46 7.03
C VAL A 71 13.81 5.38 6.30
N VAL A 72 13.42 6.42 5.56
CA VAL A 72 12.12 6.39 4.86
C VAL A 72 12.10 5.38 3.73
N VAL A 73 13.19 5.22 2.97
CA VAL A 73 13.26 4.23 1.89
C VAL A 73 13.23 2.80 2.44
N GLU A 74 13.99 2.51 3.49
CA GLU A 74 13.99 1.20 4.16
C GLU A 74 12.62 0.87 4.76
N THR A 75 11.99 1.85 5.42
CA THR A 75 10.62 1.70 5.95
C THR A 75 9.64 1.39 4.83
N PHE A 76 9.72 2.14 3.72
CA PHE A 76 8.83 1.94 2.59
C PHE A 76 9.04 0.57 1.92
N VAL A 77 10.28 0.11 1.77
CA VAL A 77 10.60 -1.24 1.30
C VAL A 77 9.95 -2.31 2.19
N GLY A 78 9.99 -2.14 3.51
CA GLY A 78 9.31 -3.03 4.45
C GLY A 78 7.79 -3.07 4.24
N ILE A 79 7.17 -1.92 3.98
CA ILE A 79 5.73 -1.83 3.69
C ILE A 79 5.40 -2.49 2.35
N LEU A 80 6.21 -2.27 1.31
CA LEU A 80 6.03 -2.92 0.02
C LEU A 80 6.08 -4.45 0.15
N ALA A 81 7.02 -4.97 0.96
CA ALA A 81 7.14 -6.40 1.22
C ALA A 81 5.90 -6.97 1.94
N GLU A 82 5.29 -6.23 2.87
CA GLU A 82 4.04 -6.63 3.54
C GLU A 82 2.86 -6.77 2.56
N HIS A 83 2.90 -6.03 1.46
CA HIS A 83 1.89 -6.05 0.40
C HIS A 83 2.27 -6.92 -0.80
N GLY A 84 3.37 -7.69 -0.71
CA GLY A 84 3.82 -8.58 -1.78
C GLY A 84 4.33 -7.86 -3.03
N VAL A 85 4.66 -6.57 -2.92
CA VAL A 85 5.20 -5.78 -4.03
C VAL A 85 6.68 -6.08 -4.22
N SER A 86 7.05 -6.54 -5.42
CA SER A 86 8.41 -6.99 -5.72
C SER A 86 9.14 -6.10 -6.72
N ASP A 87 8.39 -5.37 -7.56
CA ASP A 87 8.93 -4.48 -8.59
C ASP A 87 8.39 -3.05 -8.46
N ALA A 88 9.20 -2.06 -8.84
CA ALA A 88 8.84 -0.65 -8.78
C ALA A 88 7.58 -0.29 -9.60
N SER A 89 7.31 -1.03 -10.68
CA SER A 89 6.15 -0.79 -11.56
C SER A 89 4.82 -1.18 -10.93
N GLU A 90 4.85 -1.99 -9.86
CA GLU A 90 3.69 -2.45 -9.09
C GLU A 90 3.34 -1.48 -7.95
N ILE A 91 4.16 -0.45 -7.73
CA ILE A 91 3.93 0.53 -6.67
C ILE A 91 2.78 1.46 -7.07
N GLU A 92 1.66 1.29 -6.38
CA GLU A 92 0.49 2.17 -6.45
C GLU A 92 0.44 3.23 -5.35
N GLN A 93 -0.45 4.23 -5.53
CA GLN A 93 -0.73 5.28 -4.56
C GLN A 93 -1.17 4.72 -3.19
N PHE A 94 -1.86 3.58 -3.21
CA PHE A 94 -2.25 2.84 -2.01
C PHE A 94 -1.06 2.58 -1.07
N HIS A 95 0.09 2.15 -1.59
CA HIS A 95 1.27 1.85 -0.76
C HIS A 95 1.85 3.10 -0.09
N VAL A 96 1.78 4.25 -0.76
CA VAL A 96 2.19 5.53 -0.19
C VAL A 96 1.24 5.93 0.95
N GLY A 97 -0.06 5.66 0.80
CA GLY A 97 -1.04 5.79 1.88
C GLY A 97 -0.73 4.91 3.08
N ARG A 98 -0.37 3.63 2.85
CA ARG A 98 0.07 2.70 3.91
C ARG A 98 1.30 3.18 4.66
N LEU A 99 2.25 3.84 3.98
CA LEU A 99 3.37 4.50 4.66
C LEU A 99 2.92 5.65 5.55
N ARG A 100 1.95 6.45 5.11
CA ARG A 100 1.42 7.53 5.94
C ARG A 100 0.71 6.98 7.17
N GLU A 101 -0.16 6.00 7.02
CA GLU A 101 -0.84 5.31 8.14
C GLU A 101 0.19 4.72 9.12
N HIS A 102 1.23 4.06 8.60
CA HIS A 102 2.31 3.52 9.41
C HIS A 102 2.96 4.56 10.32
N PHE A 103 3.16 5.80 9.85
CA PHE A 103 3.72 6.86 10.67
C PHE A 103 2.83 7.30 11.84
N ASP A 104 1.51 7.07 11.79
CA ASP A 104 0.60 7.33 12.93
C ASP A 104 0.64 6.22 13.97
N GLU A 105 1.05 5.01 13.58
CA GLU A 105 0.89 3.80 14.39
C GLU A 105 2.18 3.38 15.12
N ILE A 106 3.31 4.02 14.85
CA ILE A 106 4.60 3.69 15.45
C ILE A 106 4.96 4.57 16.67
N PRO A 107 5.92 4.15 17.52
CA PRO A 107 6.34 4.98 18.64
C PRO A 107 6.91 6.32 18.16
N ALA A 108 6.53 7.43 18.79
CA ALA A 108 6.95 8.78 18.37
C ALA A 108 8.48 9.00 18.37
N ARG A 109 9.20 8.23 19.18
CA ARG A 109 10.67 8.26 19.28
C ARG A 109 11.35 7.26 18.34
N TYR A 110 10.61 6.67 17.39
CA TYR A 110 11.17 5.81 16.36
C TYR A 110 12.37 6.49 15.66
N GLY A 111 13.38 5.70 15.33
CA GLY A 111 14.61 6.20 14.75
C GLY A 111 15.60 6.83 15.75
N GLN A 112 15.26 7.01 17.03
CA GLN A 112 16.23 7.48 18.05
C GLN A 112 17.10 6.36 18.63
N SER A 113 16.62 5.11 18.61
CA SER A 113 17.41 3.96 19.08
C SER A 113 17.85 3.07 17.92
N ALA A 114 19.09 2.58 17.98
CA ALA A 114 19.62 1.64 16.98
C ALA A 114 18.77 0.36 16.92
N ARG A 115 18.30 -0.12 18.08
CA ARG A 115 17.44 -1.30 18.18
C ARG A 115 16.10 -1.12 17.43
N MET A 116 15.43 0.03 17.56
CA MET A 116 14.16 0.24 16.86
C MET A 116 14.35 0.40 15.35
N ARG A 117 15.49 0.91 14.89
CA ARG A 117 15.79 1.01 13.45
C ARG A 117 15.91 -0.35 12.76
N GLN A 118 16.22 -1.42 13.53
CA GLN A 118 16.34 -2.78 13.00
C GLN A 118 14.99 -3.51 12.91
N LEU A 119 13.91 -2.92 13.45
CA LEU A 119 12.59 -3.53 13.42
C LEU A 119 11.91 -3.28 12.07
N SER A 120 11.20 -4.28 11.57
CA SER A 120 10.32 -4.11 10.41
C SER A 120 9.14 -3.18 10.73
N PRO A 121 8.46 -2.61 9.72
CA PRO A 121 7.28 -1.77 9.95
C PRO A 121 6.21 -2.47 10.80
N ARG A 122 5.88 -3.73 10.52
CA ARG A 122 5.01 -4.54 11.39
C ARG A 122 5.52 -4.64 12.83
N GLN A 123 6.79 -4.95 13.03
CA GLN A 123 7.36 -5.07 14.38
C GLN A 123 7.33 -3.74 15.15
N LEU A 124 7.42 -2.59 14.46
CA LEU A 124 7.29 -1.27 15.07
C LEU A 124 5.87 -1.00 15.53
N ARG A 125 4.86 -1.37 14.73
CA ARG A 125 3.45 -1.28 15.14
C ARG A 125 3.17 -2.20 16.33
N ASP A 126 3.68 -3.44 16.31
CA ASP A 126 3.56 -4.37 17.43
C ASP A 126 4.25 -3.81 18.70
N ALA A 127 5.39 -3.15 18.56
CA ALA A 127 6.10 -2.52 19.66
C ALA A 127 5.30 -1.33 20.23
N ALA A 128 4.64 -0.53 19.38
CA ALA A 128 3.75 0.54 19.82
C ALA A 128 2.58 -0.01 20.65
N SER A 129 1.90 -1.06 20.17
CA SER A 129 0.82 -1.72 20.92
C SER A 129 1.30 -2.22 22.28
N LYS A 130 2.46 -2.90 22.32
CA LYS A 130 3.06 -3.38 23.57
C LYS A 130 3.39 -2.25 24.56
N LEU A 131 3.87 -1.10 24.08
CA LEU A 131 4.14 0.06 24.95
C LEU A 131 2.85 0.59 25.59
N VAL A 132 1.77 0.65 24.81
CA VAL A 132 0.46 1.08 25.30
C VAL A 132 -0.06 0.10 26.36
N ASP A 133 0.04 -1.21 26.11
CA ASP A 133 -0.43 -2.23 27.05
C ASP A 133 0.37 -2.23 28.35
N VAL A 134 1.70 -2.08 28.28
CA VAL A 134 2.55 -1.97 29.47
C VAL A 134 2.23 -0.71 30.28
N ALA A 135 1.97 0.42 29.63
CA ALA A 135 1.59 1.65 30.32
C ALA A 135 0.23 1.48 31.04
N LYS A 136 -0.75 0.85 30.38
CA LYS A 136 -2.05 0.52 30.99
C LYS A 136 -1.88 -0.39 32.21
N GLN A 137 -1.13 -1.48 32.09
CA GLN A 137 -0.87 -2.42 33.20
C GLN A 137 -0.18 -1.74 34.39
N ARG A 138 0.66 -0.73 34.13
CA ARG A 138 1.40 0.02 35.15
C ARG A 138 0.67 1.27 35.66
N ASN A 139 -0.57 1.52 35.23
CA ASN A 139 -1.32 2.75 35.51
C ASN A 139 -0.51 4.03 35.19
N GLN A 140 0.27 3.98 34.11
CA GLN A 140 1.08 5.10 33.62
C GLN A 140 0.34 5.85 32.50
N PRO A 141 0.67 7.13 32.27
CA PRO A 141 0.12 7.86 31.12
C PRO A 141 0.45 7.13 29.81
N PRO A 142 -0.46 7.16 28.82
CA PRO A 142 -0.23 6.54 27.53
C PRO A 142 1.06 7.05 26.88
N PRO A 143 1.87 6.15 26.27
CA PRO A 143 3.06 6.57 25.54
C PRO A 143 2.66 7.37 24.31
N GLN A 144 3.55 8.26 23.86
CA GLN A 144 3.33 9.01 22.63
C GLN A 144 3.50 8.09 21.41
N ILE A 145 2.40 7.89 20.69
CA ILE A 145 2.33 7.15 19.43
C ILE A 145 2.13 8.17 18.29
N GLY A 146 2.69 7.86 17.12
CA GLY A 146 2.66 8.70 15.94
C GLY A 146 3.86 9.65 15.85
N LEU A 147 4.40 9.79 14.64
CA LEU A 147 5.43 10.79 14.35
C LEU A 147 4.82 12.20 14.33
N GLY A 148 5.63 13.19 14.72
CA GLY A 148 5.22 14.59 14.57
C GLY A 148 5.04 14.99 13.11
N VAL A 149 4.06 15.87 12.83
CA VAL A 149 3.69 16.32 11.48
C VAL A 149 4.89 16.81 10.66
N ASN A 150 5.80 17.58 11.26
CA ASN A 150 7.00 18.06 10.57
C ASN A 150 7.94 16.92 10.14
N THR A 151 8.04 15.86 10.95
CA THR A 151 8.82 14.66 10.62
C THR A 151 8.17 13.89 9.49
N ILE A 152 6.85 13.72 9.53
CA ILE A 152 6.07 13.07 8.46
C ILE A 152 6.26 13.81 7.14
N ARG A 153 6.07 15.14 7.13
CA ARG A 153 6.31 15.99 5.96
C ARG A 153 7.71 15.83 5.40
N LYS A 154 8.72 15.79 6.27
CA LYS A 154 10.12 15.59 5.87
C LYS A 154 10.34 14.21 5.24
N HIS A 155 9.86 13.14 5.86
CA HIS A 155 10.01 11.79 5.32
C HIS A 155 9.29 11.63 3.98
N LEU A 156 8.06 12.11 3.86
CA LEU A 156 7.36 12.11 2.58
C LEU A 156 8.11 12.93 1.53
N GLY A 157 8.62 14.12 1.87
CA GLY A 157 9.47 14.92 0.98
C GLY A 157 10.70 14.17 0.49
N ASN A 158 11.41 13.49 1.40
CA ASN A 158 12.57 12.66 1.07
C ASN A 158 12.22 11.47 0.16
N LEU A 159 11.07 10.83 0.38
CA LEU A 159 10.59 9.76 -0.48
C LEU A 159 10.23 10.27 -1.89
N ALA A 160 9.60 11.45 -1.98
CA ALA A 160 9.34 12.12 -3.26
C ALA A 160 10.63 12.36 -4.04
N GLU A 161 11.67 12.85 -3.36
CA GLU A 161 12.98 13.05 -3.96
C GLU A 161 13.54 11.76 -4.53
N PHE A 162 13.42 10.66 -3.78
CA PHE A 162 13.86 9.35 -4.21
C PHE A 162 13.09 8.84 -5.44
N PHE A 163 11.76 8.94 -5.45
CA PHE A 163 10.95 8.58 -6.63
C PHE A 163 11.30 9.43 -7.85
N ARG A 164 11.49 10.73 -7.67
CA ARG A 164 11.93 11.62 -8.75
C ARG A 164 13.30 11.22 -9.28
N TYR A 165 14.23 10.84 -8.41
CA TYR A 165 15.53 10.32 -8.81
C TYR A 165 15.39 9.04 -9.65
N LEU A 166 14.58 8.07 -9.21
CA LEU A 166 14.36 6.83 -9.97
C LEU A 166 13.76 7.10 -11.36
N ARG A 167 12.73 7.95 -11.43
CA ARG A 167 12.12 8.33 -12.72
C ARG A 167 13.12 9.06 -13.62
N GLY A 168 13.94 9.96 -13.06
CA GLY A 168 15.00 10.65 -13.79
C GLY A 168 16.11 9.72 -14.31
N GLN A 169 16.21 8.49 -13.79
CA GLN A 169 17.10 7.44 -14.28
C GLN A 169 16.41 6.49 -15.28
N GLY A 170 15.13 6.72 -15.61
CA GLY A 170 14.37 5.93 -16.58
C GLY A 170 13.78 4.63 -16.04
N TYR A 171 13.68 4.45 -14.72
CA TYR A 171 13.01 3.26 -14.15
C TYR A 171 11.50 3.33 -14.29
N ALA A 172 10.87 2.17 -14.45
CA ALA A 172 9.43 1.99 -14.55
C ALA A 172 8.76 2.23 -13.18
N LEU A 173 8.53 3.49 -12.84
CA LEU A 173 7.85 3.90 -11.62
C LEU A 173 6.75 4.90 -11.96
N ARG A 174 5.55 4.65 -11.45
CA ARG A 174 4.39 5.53 -11.67
C ARG A 174 4.64 6.92 -11.08
N GLU A 175 3.93 7.91 -11.61
CA GLU A 175 3.78 9.18 -10.93
C GLU A 175 2.88 9.02 -9.70
N LEU A 176 3.49 9.13 -8.52
CA LEU A 176 2.84 9.01 -7.23
C LEU A 176 2.78 10.39 -6.59
N THR A 177 1.62 10.76 -6.05
CA THR A 177 1.43 12.04 -5.36
C THR A 177 1.60 11.89 -3.86
N LEU A 178 2.06 12.95 -3.20
CA LEU A 178 2.12 13.07 -1.75
C LEU A 178 1.15 14.15 -1.23
N GLU A 179 0.39 14.75 -2.14
CA GLU A 179 -0.65 15.70 -1.81
C GLU A 179 -1.74 15.00 -0.97
N GLY A 180 -2.29 15.71 0.01
CA GLY A 180 -3.24 15.15 0.98
C GLY A 180 -2.62 14.24 2.05
N LEU A 181 -1.37 13.77 1.91
CA LEU A 181 -0.70 12.93 2.93
C LEU A 181 0.23 13.71 3.87
N ARG A 182 0.51 14.97 3.55
CA ARG A 182 1.43 15.84 4.30
C ARG A 182 0.78 16.62 5.43
N SER A 183 -0.55 16.58 5.55
CA SER A 183 -1.31 17.30 6.57
C SER A 183 -1.14 16.68 7.95
#